data_AF-K2CAK9-F1
#
_entry.id   AF-K2CAK9-F1
#
_cell.length_a   1.000
_cell.length_b   1.000
_cell.length_c   1.000
_cell.angle_alpha   90.00
_cell.angle_beta   90.00
_cell.angle_gamma   90.00
#
_symmetry.space_group_name_H-M   'P 1'
#
loop_
_entity.id
_entity.type
_entity.pdbx_description
1 polymer ?
#
loop_
_entity_poly.entity_id
_entity_poly.type
_entity_poly.pdbx_seq_one_letter_code
_entity_poly.pdbx_strand_id
1 'polypeptide(L)' 'IFADSVLISMSALKPVDADALRQIKGVGDAKRDRYGKAFLAVIAGADPENTAEAFS' A
#
# COMPACT_ATOMS: atom_id res chain seq x y z
N ILE A 1 2.49 3.41 -9.13
CA ILE A 1 2.41 1.95 -9.36
C ILE A 1 3.69 1.31 -8.83
N PHE A 2 3.59 0.21 -8.08
CA PHE A 2 4.70 -0.42 -7.33
C PHE A 2 5.33 -1.56 -8.11
N ALA A 3 6.59 -1.91 -7.80
CA ALA A 3 7.23 -3.10 -8.35
C ALA A 3 6.80 -4.35 -7.55
N ASP A 4 6.86 -5.53 -8.16
CA ASP A 4 6.47 -6.79 -7.53
C ASP A 4 7.21 -7.06 -6.21
N SER A 5 8.50 -6.74 -6.14
CA SER A 5 9.30 -6.87 -4.92
C SER A 5 8.75 -6.03 -3.77
N VAL A 6 8.14 -4.89 -4.07
CA VAL A 6 7.49 -4.03 -3.09
C VAL A 6 6.17 -4.64 -2.62
N LEU A 7 5.37 -5.19 -3.54
CA LEU A 7 4.12 -5.88 -3.21
C LEU A 7 4.35 -7.14 -2.36
N ILE A 8 5.40 -7.91 -2.66
CA ILE A 8 5.84 -9.07 -1.87
C ILE A 8 6.23 -8.61 -0.46
N SER A 9 7.05 -7.56 -0.36
CA SER A 9 7.48 -7.00 0.93
C SER A 9 6.30 -6.53 1.77
N MET A 10 5.32 -5.86 1.16
CA MET A 10 4.10 -5.43 1.85
C MET A 10 3.26 -6.60 2.33
N SER A 11 3.10 -7.64 1.51
CA SER A 11 2.33 -8.83 1.86
C SER A 11 2.95 -9.62 3.01
N ALA A 12 4.29 -9.64 3.06
CA ALA A 12 5.05 -10.28 4.14
C ALA A 12 5.00 -9.46 5.44
N LEU A 13 5.18 -8.15 5.36
CA LEU A 13 5.33 -7.27 6.53
C LEU A 13 3.99 -6.75 7.09
N LYS A 14 2.91 -6.80 6.30
CA LYS A 14 1.54 -6.37 6.65
C LYS A 14 1.51 -5.04 7.43
N PRO A 15 2.02 -3.93 6.84
CA PRO A 15 2.00 -2.63 7.50
C PRO A 15 0.57 -2.22 7.86
N VAL A 16 0.41 -1.65 9.05
CA VAL A 16 -0.88 -1.25 9.61
C VAL A 16 -1.12 0.26 9.58
N ASP A 17 -0.09 1.04 9.29
CA ASP A 17 -0.16 2.49 9.22
C ASP A 17 0.83 3.06 8.18
N ALA A 18 0.75 4.39 8.02
CA ALA A 18 1.61 5.10 7.08
C ALA A 18 3.09 4.99 7.46
N ASP A 19 3.45 4.96 8.74
CA ASP A 19 4.84 4.94 9.18
C ASP A 19 5.48 3.56 8.95
N ALA A 20 4.72 2.49 9.14
CA ALA A 20 5.09 1.14 8.74
C ALA A 20 5.32 1.06 7.21
N LEU A 21 4.52 1.77 6.41
CA LEU A 21 4.76 1.86 4.97
C LEU A 21 6.10 2.55 4.62
N ARG A 22 6.66 3.44 5.46
CA ARG A 22 8.00 4.04 5.15
C ARG A 22 9.10 3.00 5.19
N GLN A 23 8.93 1.96 6.01
CA GLN A 23 9.94 0.93 6.20
C GLN A 23 10.05 0.00 4.99
N ILE A 24 9.07 0.03 4.09
CA ILE A 24 9.10 -0.76 2.86
C ILE A 24 10.02 -0.07 1.83
N LYS A 25 11.15 -0.70 1.54
CA LYS A 25 12.06 -0.25 0.47
C LYS A 25 11.31 -0.15 -0.86
N GLY A 26 11.34 1.04 -1.48
CA GLY A 26 10.63 1.33 -2.74
C GLY A 26 9.31 2.08 -2.59
N VAL A 27 8.90 2.38 -1.36
CA VAL A 27 7.72 3.18 -1.00
C VAL A 27 8.16 4.56 -0.47
N GLY A 28 8.44 5.48 -1.40
CA GLY A 28 8.73 6.88 -1.05
C GLY A 28 7.49 7.70 -0.73
N ASP A 29 7.69 8.92 -0.21
CA ASP A 29 6.61 9.77 0.31
C ASP A 29 5.50 10.05 -0.70
N ALA A 30 5.85 10.39 -1.95
CA ALA A 30 4.85 10.62 -3.00
C ALA A 30 3.93 9.41 -3.25
N LYS A 31 4.43 8.18 -3.08
CA LYS A 31 3.60 6.97 -3.22
C LYS A 31 2.76 6.72 -1.97
N ARG A 32 3.24 7.11 -0.79
CA ARG A 32 2.52 6.98 0.49
C ARG A 32 1.35 7.94 0.54
N ASP A 33 1.59 9.19 0.16
CA ASP A 33 0.54 10.21 0.14
C ASP A 33 -0.55 9.85 -0.86
N ARG A 34 -0.15 9.36 -2.05
CA ARG A 34 -1.09 9.04 -3.11
C ARG A 34 -1.81 7.71 -2.93
N TYR A 35 -1.13 6.67 -2.46
CA TYR A 35 -1.66 5.29 -2.47
C TYR A 35 -1.75 4.65 -1.08
N GLY A 36 -1.10 5.21 -0.07
CA GLY A 36 -0.92 4.57 1.24
C GLY A 36 -2.25 4.17 1.90
N LYS A 37 -3.23 5.07 1.91
CA LYS A 37 -4.55 4.80 2.51
C LYS A 37 -5.25 3.60 1.88
N ALA A 38 -5.24 3.49 0.56
CA ALA A 38 -5.86 2.39 -0.14
C ALA A 38 -5.12 1.06 0.06
N PHE A 39 -3.79 1.10 0.03
CA PHE A 39 -3.01 -0.12 0.28
C PHE A 39 -3.21 -0.64 1.70
N LEU A 40 -3.26 0.25 2.70
CA LEU A 40 -3.57 -0.14 4.07
C LEU A 40 -4.97 -0.76 4.18
N ALA A 41 -5.96 -0.21 3.47
CA ALA A 41 -7.31 -0.78 3.43
C ALA A 41 -7.30 -2.19 2.84
N VAL A 42 -6.63 -2.42 1.72
CA VAL A 42 -6.54 -3.75 1.09
C VAL A 42 -5.82 -4.74 1.99
N ILE A 43 -4.72 -4.34 2.64
CA ILE A 43 -4.00 -5.19 3.59
C ILE A 43 -4.88 -5.54 4.81
N ALA A 44 -5.74 -4.63 5.23
CA ALA A 44 -6.74 -4.86 6.28
C ALA A 44 -7.95 -5.69 5.82
N GLY A 45 -8.01 -6.12 4.55
CA GLY A 45 -9.04 -6.98 4.00
C GLY A 45 -10.13 -6.26 3.20
N ALA A 46 -9.95 -4.97 2.87
CA ALA A 46 -10.83 -4.30 1.92
C ALA A 46 -10.68 -4.93 0.53
N ASP A 47 -11.77 -4.96 -0.23
CA ASP A 47 -11.78 -5.41 -1.61
C ASP A 47 -10.88 -4.51 -2.48
N PRO A 48 -9.86 -5.06 -3.16
CA PRO A 48 -8.99 -4.31 -4.05
C PRO A 48 -9.73 -3.60 -5.18
N GLU A 49 -10.78 -4.20 -5.74
CA GLU A 49 -11.53 -3.63 -6.87
C GLU A 49 -12.28 -2.38 -6.42
N ASN A 50 -13.07 -2.49 -5.34
CA ASN A 50 -13.77 -1.35 -4.75
C ASN A 50 -12.82 -0.24 -4.30
N THR A 51 -11.64 -0.61 -3.79
CA THR A 51 -10.64 0.38 -3.35
C THR A 51 -9.99 1.09 -4.54
N ALA A 52 -9.82 0.40 -5.67
CA ALA A 52 -9.25 0.95 -6.90
C ALA A 52 -10.20 1.95 -7.58
N GLU A 53 -11.51 1.72 -7.52
CA GLU A 53 -12.53 2.64 -8.04
C GLU A 53 -12.41 4.06 -7.45
N ALA A 54 -11.98 4.16 -6.19
CA ALA A 54 -11.76 5.45 -5.51
C ALA A 54 -10.60 6.29 -6.11
N PHE A 55 -9.83 5.74 -7.07
CA PHE A 55 -8.76 6.43 -7.79
C PHE A 55 -9.08 6.76 -9.25
N SER A 56 -10.29 6.40 -9.71
CA SER A 56 -10.80 6.75 -11.05
C SER A 56 -11.37 8.16 -11.07
#